data_AF-A0A661YTZ6-F1
#
_entry.id   AF-A0A661YTZ6-F1
#
_cell.length_a   1.000
_cell.length_b   1.000
_cell.length_c   1.000
_cell.angle_alpha   90.00
_cell.angle_beta   90.00
_cell.angle_gamma   90.00
#
_symmetry.space_group_name_H-M   'P 1'
#
loop_
_entity.id
_entity.type
_entity.pdbx_description
1 polymer ?
#
loop_
_entity_poly.entity_id
_entity_poly.type
_entity_poly.pdbx_seq_one_letter_code
_entity_poly.pdbx_strand_id
1 'polypeptide(L)'
;MDTDDLSDETYKGIIIEAEKFNHDLTLQFGVLASSCKNEEEYLENAKELINKIRELDEYDLSDMFFGNIPDISHLYKCLQQIELNIAEVKAIPEEKRHYEF
;
A
#
# COMPACT_ATOMS: atom_id res chain seq x y z
N MET A 1 8.77 -4.96 -10.27
CA MET A 1 9.77 -4.15 -9.57
C MET A 1 9.84 -4.69 -8.14
N ASP A 2 10.88 -4.41 -7.37
CA ASP A 2 10.85 -4.67 -5.93
C ASP A 2 10.44 -3.39 -5.18
N THR A 3 10.19 -3.52 -3.88
CA THR A 3 9.94 -2.38 -3.00
C THR A 3 11.15 -1.44 -2.88
N ASP A 4 12.36 -1.94 -3.13
CA ASP A 4 13.60 -1.14 -3.20
C ASP A 4 13.66 -0.24 -4.45
N ASP A 5 12.84 -0.50 -5.47
CA ASP A 5 12.74 0.35 -6.67
C ASP A 5 11.78 1.55 -6.48
N LEU A 6 11.10 1.64 -5.34
CA LEU A 6 10.16 2.71 -5.03
C LEU A 6 10.88 3.97 -4.59
N SER A 7 10.34 5.13 -4.95
CA SER A 7 10.75 6.39 -4.34
C SER A 7 10.55 6.36 -2.83
N ASP A 8 11.38 7.09 -2.12
CA ASP A 8 11.29 7.32 -0.68
C ASP A 8 9.87 7.74 -0.27
N GLU A 9 9.25 8.63 -1.03
CA GLU A 9 7.90 9.11 -0.77
C GLU A 9 6.88 7.98 -0.91
N THR A 10 7.00 7.13 -1.93
CA THR A 10 6.12 5.97 -2.11
C THR A 10 6.34 4.92 -1.05
N TYR A 11 7.59 4.57 -0.77
CA TYR A 11 7.95 3.58 0.24
C TYR A 11 7.47 4.01 1.62
N LYS A 12 7.71 5.26 2.01
CA LYS A 12 7.25 5.81 3.31
C LYS A 12 5.73 5.96 3.35
N GLY A 13 5.13 6.39 2.24
CA GLY A 13 3.69 6.64 2.14
C GLY A 13 2.82 5.38 2.13
N ILE A 14 3.36 4.25 1.66
CA ILE A 14 2.60 3.00 1.51
C ILE A 14 3.18 1.90 2.39
N ILE A 15 4.41 1.47 2.16
CA ILE A 15 5.02 0.31 2.84
C ILE A 15 5.17 0.57 4.34
N ILE A 16 5.80 1.69 4.71
CA ILE A 16 6.00 2.04 6.12
C ILE A 16 4.68 2.36 6.83
N GLU A 17 3.73 2.99 6.15
CA GLU A 17 2.43 3.30 6.74
C GLU A 17 1.59 2.04 6.99
N ALA A 18 1.63 1.08 6.05
CA ALA A 18 1.03 -0.25 6.25
C ALA A 18 1.71 -1.00 7.41
N GLU A 19 3.04 -0.97 7.50
CA GLU A 19 3.81 -1.67 8.53
C GLU A 19 3.55 -1.15 9.94
N LYS A 20 3.35 0.16 10.09
CA LYS A 20 2.94 0.74 11.39
C LYS A 20 1.60 0.19 11.86
N PHE A 21 0.71 -0.16 10.93
CA PHE A 21 -0.59 -0.71 11.25
C PHE A 21 -0.54 -2.22 11.48
N ASN A 22 -0.09 -2.98 10.47
CA ASN A 22 -0.07 -4.42 10.51
C ASN A 22 0.85 -5.00 9.41
N HIS A 23 1.72 -5.93 9.79
CA HIS A 23 2.67 -6.56 8.89
C HIS A 23 2.01 -7.30 7.70
N ASP A 24 0.89 -7.98 7.93
CA ASP A 24 0.18 -8.72 6.87
C ASP A 24 -0.38 -7.77 5.80
N LEU A 25 -0.77 -6.54 6.19
CA LEU A 25 -1.16 -5.51 5.24
C LEU A 25 0.05 -5.06 4.41
N THR A 26 1.22 -4.88 5.03
CA THR A 26 2.48 -4.58 4.32
C THR A 26 2.81 -5.63 3.28
N LEU A 27 2.61 -6.91 3.60
CA LEU A 27 2.85 -8.01 2.67
C LEU A 27 2.02 -7.89 1.39
N GLN A 28 0.75 -7.47 1.49
CA GLN A 28 -0.09 -7.27 0.30
C GLN A 28 0.48 -6.19 -0.62
N PHE A 29 0.95 -5.08 -0.06
CA PHE A 29 1.59 -4.00 -0.83
C PHE A 29 2.99 -4.37 -1.35
N GLY A 30 3.75 -5.21 -0.63
CA GLY A 30 5.03 -5.73 -1.09
C GLY A 30 4.88 -6.72 -2.25
N VAL A 31 3.94 -7.67 -2.14
CA VAL A 31 3.61 -8.60 -3.23
C VAL A 31 3.13 -7.83 -4.45
N LEU A 32 2.32 -6.78 -4.27
CA LEU A 32 1.85 -5.95 -5.37
C LEU A 32 3.02 -5.31 -6.16
N ALA A 33 4.09 -4.86 -5.48
CA ALA A 33 5.25 -4.26 -6.14
C ALA A 33 5.89 -5.22 -7.15
N SER A 34 6.02 -6.51 -6.78
CA SER A 34 6.55 -7.55 -7.66
C SER A 34 5.79 -7.72 -8.98
N SER A 35 4.49 -7.39 -8.97
CA SER A 35 3.60 -7.48 -10.13
C SER A 35 3.57 -6.21 -10.99
N CYS A 36 4.17 -5.10 -10.53
CA CYS A 36 4.18 -3.82 -11.23
C CYS A 36 5.50 -3.61 -12.00
N LYS A 37 5.45 -2.91 -13.13
CA LYS A 37 6.64 -2.63 -13.94
C LYS A 37 7.39 -1.39 -13.46
N ASN A 38 6.66 -0.41 -12.93
CA ASN A 38 7.20 0.86 -12.45
C ASN A 38 6.34 1.43 -11.32
N GLU A 39 6.83 2.49 -10.69
CA GLU A 39 6.18 3.13 -9.54
C GLU A 39 4.80 3.72 -9.89
N GLU A 40 4.60 4.26 -11.08
CA GLU A 40 3.31 4.83 -11.47
C GLU A 40 2.22 3.76 -11.57
N GLU A 41 2.54 2.61 -12.19
CA GLU A 41 1.67 1.42 -12.21
C GLU A 41 1.42 0.90 -10.80
N TYR A 42 2.45 0.90 -9.94
CA TYR A 42 2.31 0.52 -8.54
C TYR A 42 1.34 1.42 -7.77
N LEU A 43 1.44 2.74 -7.93
CA LEU A 43 0.56 3.70 -7.25
C LEU A 43 -0.91 3.56 -7.69
N GLU A 44 -1.17 3.25 -8.96
CA GLU A 44 -2.54 2.97 -9.43
C GLU A 44 -3.05 1.63 -8.89
N ASN A 45 -2.27 0.57 -9.00
CA ASN A 45 -2.66 -0.74 -8.50
C ASN A 45 -2.83 -0.75 -6.97
N ALA A 46 -2.08 0.06 -6.24
CA ALA A 46 -2.21 0.22 -4.80
C ALA A 46 -3.57 0.83 -4.42
N LYS A 47 -4.05 1.81 -5.19
CA LYS A 47 -5.41 2.36 -5.03
C LYS A 47 -6.48 1.30 -5.31
N GLU A 48 -6.30 0.51 -6.37
CA GLU A 48 -7.23 -0.59 -6.64
C GLU A 48 -7.24 -1.64 -5.52
N LEU A 49 -6.07 -1.98 -4.98
CA LEU A 49 -5.95 -2.90 -3.85
C LEU A 49 -6.67 -2.37 -2.62
N ILE A 50 -6.53 -1.08 -2.30
CA ILE A 50 -7.26 -0.42 -1.20
C ILE A 50 -8.77 -0.60 -1.37
N ASN A 51 -9.30 -0.36 -2.58
CA ASN A 51 -10.72 -0.51 -2.85
C ASN A 51 -11.16 -1.98 -2.74
N LYS A 52 -10.37 -2.93 -3.26
CA LYS A 52 -10.63 -4.37 -3.12
C LYS A 52 -10.69 -4.77 -1.65
N ILE A 53 -9.74 -4.33 -0.82
CA ILE A 53 -9.72 -4.63 0.62
C ILE A 53 -10.98 -4.10 1.32
N ARG A 54 -11.48 -2.92 0.94
CA ARG A 54 -12.72 -2.35 1.50
C ARG A 54 -13.97 -3.18 1.16
N GLU A 55 -13.94 -3.95 0.09
CA GLU A 55 -15.05 -4.78 -0.39
C GLU A 55 -14.98 -6.23 0.09
N LEU A 56 -13.87 -6.65 0.72
CA LEU A 56 -13.71 -8.00 1.24
C LEU A 56 -14.71 -8.30 2.37
N ASP A 57 -15.21 -9.53 2.38
CA ASP A 57 -15.99 -10.03 3.50
C ASP A 57 -15.07 -10.51 4.66
N GLU A 58 -15.70 -10.94 5.76
CA GLU A 58 -14.95 -11.41 6.93
C GLU A 58 -14.08 -12.64 6.65
N TYR A 59 -14.51 -13.52 5.74
CA TYR A 59 -13.75 -14.72 5.39
C TYR A 59 -12.49 -14.36 4.60
N ASP A 60 -12.62 -13.49 3.59
CA ASP A 60 -11.49 -13.04 2.79
C ASP A 60 -10.52 -12.18 3.62
N LEU A 61 -11.04 -11.33 4.52
CA LEU A 61 -10.21 -10.61 5.48
C LEU A 61 -9.49 -11.57 6.43
N SER A 62 -10.16 -12.62 6.88
CA SER A 62 -9.53 -13.67 7.69
C SER A 62 -8.39 -14.35 6.95
N ASP A 63 -8.56 -14.67 5.66
CA ASP A 63 -7.50 -15.29 4.86
C ASP A 63 -6.30 -14.33 4.70
N MET A 64 -6.58 -13.07 4.36
CA MET A 64 -5.57 -12.03 4.17
C MET A 64 -4.74 -11.74 5.43
N PHE A 65 -5.36 -11.81 6.61
CA PHE A 65 -4.72 -11.58 7.91
C PHE A 65 -4.41 -12.87 8.68
N PHE A 66 -4.35 -14.02 8.00
CA PHE A 66 -4.01 -15.32 8.60
C PHE A 66 -4.82 -15.68 9.87
N GLY A 67 -6.10 -15.33 9.89
CA GLY A 67 -7.04 -15.53 11.00
C GLY A 67 -7.05 -14.42 12.04
N ASN A 68 -6.15 -13.44 11.96
CA ASN A 68 -6.02 -12.32 12.90
C ASN A 68 -6.63 -11.04 12.34
N ILE A 69 -7.94 -11.06 12.08
CA ILE A 69 -8.65 -9.90 11.52
C ILE A 69 -8.45 -8.68 12.44
N PRO A 70 -7.87 -7.58 11.94
CA PRO A 70 -7.68 -6.38 12.74
C PRO A 70 -9.01 -5.66 12.94
N ASP A 71 -9.01 -4.65 13.81
CA ASP A 71 -10.17 -3.76 13.92
C ASP A 71 -10.45 -3.09 12.56
N ILE A 72 -11.64 -3.34 12.00
CA ILE A 72 -12.02 -2.88 10.66
C ILE A 72 -12.02 -1.35 10.57
N SER A 73 -12.40 -0.67 11.64
CA SER A 73 -12.40 0.80 11.66
C SER A 73 -10.98 1.36 11.60
N HIS A 74 -10.02 0.73 12.27
CA HIS A 74 -8.60 1.08 12.18
C HIS A 74 -7.99 0.69 10.83
N LEU A 75 -8.37 -0.46 10.27
CA LEU A 75 -7.96 -0.86 8.92
C LEU A 75 -8.39 0.21 7.91
N TYR A 76 -9.66 0.61 7.90
CA TYR A 76 -10.16 1.59 6.94
C TYR A 76 -9.52 2.97 7.11
N LYS A 77 -9.18 3.37 8.35
CA LYS A 77 -8.41 4.60 8.60
C LYS A 77 -6.99 4.51 8.02
N CYS A 78 -6.30 3.38 8.22
CA CYS A 78 -4.99 3.14 7.63
C CYS A 78 -5.06 3.18 6.10
N LEU A 79 -6.01 2.47 5.49
CA LEU A 79 -6.21 2.49 4.03
C LEU A 79 -6.51 3.89 3.50
N GLN A 80 -7.32 4.68 4.23
CA GLN A 80 -7.57 6.08 3.88
C GLN A 80 -6.29 6.93 3.97
N GLN A 81 -5.45 6.72 4.99
CA GLN A 81 -4.19 7.44 5.11
C GLN A 81 -3.23 7.08 3.97
N ILE A 82 -3.12 5.80 3.61
CA ILE A 82 -2.32 5.37 2.45
C ILE A 82 -2.85 6.00 1.16
N GLU A 83 -4.18 6.03 0.96
CA GLU A 83 -4.80 6.67 -0.21
C GLU A 83 -4.46 8.17 -0.32
N LEU A 84 -4.46 8.89 0.81
CA LEU A 84 -4.02 10.29 0.88
C LEU A 84 -2.53 10.43 0.55
N ASN A 85 -1.68 9.58 1.12
CA ASN A 85 -0.25 9.57 0.84
C ASN A 85 0.02 9.33 -0.66
N ILE A 86 -0.71 8.40 -1.31
CA ILE A 86 -0.60 8.17 -2.75
C ILE A 86 -0.95 9.44 -3.53
N ALA A 87 -1.99 10.17 -3.13
CA ALA A 87 -2.37 11.42 -3.78
C ALA A 87 -1.27 12.49 -3.63
N GLU A 88 -0.62 12.57 -2.47
CA GLU A 88 0.53 13.46 -2.23
C GLU A 88 1.74 13.09 -3.10
N VAL A 89 2.07 11.80 -3.19
CA VAL A 89 3.15 11.30 -4.07
C VAL A 89 2.86 11.63 -5.53
N LYS A 90 1.63 11.41 -6.02
CA LYS A 90 1.23 11.72 -7.40
C LYS A 90 1.28 13.22 -7.72
N ALA A 91 1.17 14.09 -6.70
CA ALA A 91 1.34 15.52 -6.89
C ALA A 91 2.81 15.92 -7.10
N ILE A 92 3.77 15.04 -6.76
CA ILE A 92 5.19 15.22 -7.02
C ILE A 92 5.50 14.67 -8.43
N PRO A 93 6.03 15.50 -9.34
CA PRO A 93 6.52 15.01 -10.62
C PRO A 93 7.56 13.90 -10.43
N GLU A 94 7.49 12.83 -11.22
CA GLU A 94 8.35 11.64 -11.09
C GLU A 94 9.84 12.02 -11.02
N GLU A 95 10.27 12.98 -11.85
CA GLU A 95 11.64 13.47 -11.89
C GLU A 95 12.11 14.23 -10.63
N LYS A 96 11.19 14.52 -9.70
CA LYS A 96 11.46 15.19 -8.43
C LYS A 96 11.31 14.28 -7.21
N ARG A 97 10.96 13.01 -7.41
CA ARG A 97 10.88 12.02 -6.33
C ARG A 97 12.29 11.57 -5.92
N HIS A 98 12.46 11.15 -4.68
CA HIS A 98 13.77 10.76 -4.15
C HIS A 98 13.93 9.24 -4.18
N TYR A 99 15.14 8.77 -4.48
CA TYR A 99 15.47 7.35 -4.51
C TYR A 99 16.78 7.17 -3.72
N GLU A 100 16.76 6.36 -2.67
CA GLU A 100 17.99 5.90 -2.01
C GLU A 100 18.66 4.82 -2.90
N PHE A 101 19.92 5.05 -3.29
CA PHE A 101 20.75 4.13 -4.08
C PHE A 101 21.79 3.43 -3.20
#